data_AF-A0A960PIE8-F1
#
_entry.id   AF-A0A960PIE8-F1
#
_cell.length_a   1.000
_cell.length_b   1.000
_cell.length_c   1.000
_cell.angle_alpha   90.00
_cell.angle_beta   90.00
_cell.angle_gamma   90.00
#
_symmetry.space_group_name_H-M   'P 1'
#
loop_
_entity.id
_entity.type
_entity.pdbx_description
1 polymer ?
#
loop_
_entity_poly.entity_id
_entity_poly.type
_entity_poly.pdbx_seq_one_letter_code
_entity_poly.pdbx_strand_id
1 'polypeptide(L)'
;MTATARATAQTDSPTPALEDMPLIISVDDHILEPRDLWQQELPASLRDRGPRVERDRVELSFKGGQYGFERGVPDGQWCDVWVYEDLEMPTG
;
A
#
# COMPACT_ATOMS: atom_id res chain seq x y z
N MET A 1 -12.41 -32.90 -43.51
CA MET A 1 -11.60 -31.92 -42.76
C MET A 1 -11.90 -32.13 -41.30
N THR A 2 -11.05 -32.90 -40.60
CA THR A 2 -11.30 -33.30 -39.20
C THR A 2 -10.50 -32.35 -38.32
N ALA A 3 -11.19 -31.56 -37.50
CA ALA A 3 -10.55 -30.67 -36.55
C ALA A 3 -10.04 -31.50 -35.35
N THR A 4 -8.72 -31.56 -35.19
CA THR A 4 -8.07 -32.15 -34.03
C THR A 4 -8.31 -31.24 -32.82
N ALA A 5 -9.05 -31.71 -31.83
CA ALA A 5 -9.15 -31.03 -30.53
C ALA A 5 -7.77 -31.09 -29.84
N ARG A 6 -7.24 -29.93 -29.44
CA ARG A 6 -6.04 -29.85 -28.59
C ARG A 6 -6.42 -30.32 -27.19
N ALA A 7 -5.74 -31.36 -26.72
CA ALA A 7 -5.79 -31.75 -25.30
C ALA A 7 -5.11 -30.66 -24.47
N THR A 8 -5.86 -30.07 -23.54
CA THR A 8 -5.30 -29.24 -22.46
C THR A 8 -4.60 -30.17 -21.48
N ALA A 9 -3.30 -29.97 -21.28
CA ALA A 9 -2.56 -30.66 -20.23
C ALA A 9 -3.09 -30.18 -18.88
N GLN A 10 -3.62 -31.12 -18.10
CA GLN A 10 -4.09 -30.87 -16.74
C GLN A 10 -2.86 -30.68 -15.85
N THR A 11 -2.59 -29.44 -15.46
CA THR A 11 -1.59 -29.10 -14.46
C THR A 11 -2.18 -29.43 -13.09
N ASP A 12 -1.69 -30.49 -12.44
CA ASP A 12 -2.04 -30.87 -11.06
C ASP A 12 -1.53 -29.83 -10.04
N SER A 13 -2.05 -28.61 -10.11
CA SER A 13 -1.82 -27.54 -9.14
C SER A 13 -2.87 -27.65 -8.03
N PRO A 14 -2.48 -27.70 -6.74
CA PRO A 14 -3.44 -27.65 -5.64
C PRO A 14 -4.12 -26.29 -5.50
N THR A 15 -3.60 -25.25 -6.16
CA THR A 15 -4.23 -23.93 -6.23
C THR A 15 -5.29 -23.93 -7.35
N PRO A 16 -6.56 -23.63 -7.04
CA PRO A 16 -7.62 -23.48 -8.04
C PRO A 16 -7.24 -22.47 -9.13
N ALA A 17 -7.75 -22.66 -10.35
CA ALA A 17 -7.65 -21.63 -11.37
C ALA A 17 -8.47 -20.39 -10.95
N LEU A 18 -8.09 -19.20 -11.43
CA LEU A 18 -8.73 -17.94 -11.05
C LEU A 18 -10.23 -17.97 -11.38
N GLU A 19 -10.59 -18.61 -12.49
CA GLU A 19 -11.97 -18.82 -12.95
C GLU A 19 -12.81 -19.75 -12.05
N ASP A 20 -12.16 -20.60 -11.24
CA ASP A 20 -12.82 -21.52 -10.31
C ASP A 20 -12.95 -20.91 -8.89
N MET A 21 -12.35 -19.74 -8.64
CA MET A 21 -12.44 -19.06 -7.35
C MET A 21 -13.81 -18.37 -7.21
N PRO A 22 -14.50 -18.51 -6.06
CA PRO A 22 -15.72 -17.76 -5.82
C PRO A 22 -15.41 -16.26 -5.74
N LEU A 23 -16.34 -15.43 -6.20
CA LEU A 23 -16.30 -14.00 -5.89
C LEU A 23 -16.41 -13.81 -4.38
N ILE A 24 -15.54 -12.97 -3.83
CA ILE A 24 -15.53 -12.58 -2.42
C ILE A 24 -15.84 -11.09 -2.31
N ILE A 25 -16.44 -10.70 -1.18
CA ILE A 25 -16.64 -9.29 -0.84
C ILE A 25 -15.51 -8.90 0.11
N SER A 26 -14.68 -7.93 -0.29
CA SER A 26 -13.77 -7.26 0.63
C SER A 26 -14.58 -6.27 1.47
N VAL A 27 -14.50 -6.41 2.79
CA VAL A 27 -15.29 -5.59 3.73
C VAL A 27 -14.50 -4.40 4.29
N ASP A 28 -13.22 -4.29 3.96
CA ASP A 28 -12.32 -3.29 4.53
C ASP A 28 -11.18 -2.96 3.55
N ASP A 29 -11.50 -2.14 2.55
CA ASP A 29 -10.50 -1.62 1.61
C ASP A 29 -10.17 -0.16 1.96
N HIS A 30 -8.89 0.17 1.88
CA HIS A 30 -8.39 1.54 2.07
C HIS A 30 -7.72 2.05 0.80
N ILE A 31 -7.77 3.36 0.61
CA ILE A 31 -7.02 4.06 -0.43
C ILE A 31 -5.94 4.92 0.21
N LEU A 32 -4.90 5.25 -0.55
CA LEU A 32 -3.99 6.33 -0.23
C LEU A 32 -4.43 7.58 -0.99
N GLU A 33 -4.66 8.67 -0.28
CA GLU A 33 -5.03 9.95 -0.86
C GLU A 33 -3.87 10.63 -1.60
N PRO A 34 -4.15 11.54 -2.55
CA PRO A 34 -3.13 12.41 -3.12
C PRO A 34 -2.38 13.19 -2.03
N ARG A 35 -1.06 13.30 -2.17
CA ARG A 35 -0.16 13.86 -1.14
C ARG A 35 -0.51 15.29 -0.70
N ASP A 36 -1.21 16.03 -1.56
CA ASP A 36 -1.51 17.44 -1.42
C ASP A 36 -3.00 17.72 -1.18
N LEU A 37 -3.83 16.68 -1.02
CA LEU A 37 -5.28 16.80 -0.80
C LEU A 37 -5.60 17.82 0.31
N TRP A 38 -4.99 17.67 1.47
CA TRP A 38 -5.29 18.55 2.61
C TRP A 38 -4.68 19.95 2.47
N GLN A 39 -3.60 20.11 1.72
CA GLN A 39 -3.04 21.44 1.44
C GLN A 39 -3.91 22.21 0.43
N GLN A 40 -4.62 21.50 -0.45
CA GLN A 40 -5.55 22.08 -1.40
C GLN A 40 -6.92 22.38 -0.77
N GLU A 41 -7.51 21.39 -0.09
CA GLU A 41 -8.93 21.41 0.28
C GLU A 41 -9.22 22.02 1.66
N LEU A 42 -8.25 22.03 2.59
CA LEU A 42 -8.49 22.63 3.90
C LEU A 42 -8.57 24.16 3.80
N PRO A 43 -9.42 24.80 4.63
CA PRO A 43 -9.37 26.24 4.86
C PRO A 43 -7.97 26.68 5.26
N ALA A 44 -7.56 27.88 4.84
CA ALA A 44 -6.22 28.41 5.10
C ALA A 44 -5.83 28.38 6.59
N SER A 45 -6.79 28.58 7.50
CA SER A 45 -6.57 28.51 8.95
C SER A 45 -6.27 27.12 9.51
N LEU A 46 -6.47 26.06 8.71
CA LEU A 46 -6.31 24.66 9.13
C LEU A 46 -5.21 23.92 8.36
N ARG A 47 -4.73 24.44 7.22
CA ARG A 47 -3.76 23.74 6.35
C ARG A 47 -2.48 23.32 7.07
N ASP A 48 -1.95 24.20 7.91
CA ASP A 48 -0.70 23.93 8.66
C ASP A 48 -0.87 22.86 9.75
N ARG A 49 -2.12 22.63 10.17
CA ARG A 49 -2.49 21.61 11.18
C ARG A 49 -3.05 20.34 10.56
N GLY A 50 -3.37 20.35 9.26
CA GLY A 50 -3.91 19.20 8.56
C GLY A 50 -2.85 18.13 8.31
N PRO A 51 -3.27 16.94 7.87
CA PRO A 51 -2.34 15.92 7.44
C PRO A 51 -1.48 16.40 6.27
N ARG A 52 -0.25 15.91 6.22
CA ARG A 52 0.71 16.26 5.18
C ARG A 52 1.65 15.10 4.89
N VAL A 53 2.29 15.14 3.73
CA VAL A 53 3.32 14.19 3.36
C VAL A 53 4.69 14.86 3.39
N GLU A 54 5.58 14.36 4.24
CA GLU A 54 6.99 14.73 4.31
C GLU A 54 7.84 13.65 3.64
N ARG A 55 8.93 14.04 2.98
CA ARG A 55 9.84 13.07 2.33
C ARG A 55 11.14 13.00 3.12
N ASP A 56 11.51 11.78 3.51
CA ASP A 56 12.63 11.54 4.42
C ASP A 56 13.39 10.26 4.06
N ARG A 57 14.60 10.09 4.59
CA ARG A 57 15.30 8.80 4.54
C ARG A 57 14.92 7.99 5.78
N VAL A 58 14.38 6.80 5.56
CA VAL A 58 13.89 5.93 6.63
C VAL A 58 14.55 4.56 6.60
N GLU A 59 14.62 3.92 7.77
CA GLU A 59 14.91 2.49 7.89
C GLU A 59 13.69 1.80 8.48
N LEU A 60 13.15 0.80 7.77
CA LEU A 60 12.00 0.01 8.22
C LEU A 60 12.49 -1.23 8.98
N SER A 61 11.77 -1.62 10.03
CA SER A 61 12.06 -2.83 10.80
C SER A 61 10.79 -3.61 11.08
N PHE A 62 10.92 -4.94 11.06
CA PHE A 62 9.86 -5.84 11.48
C PHE A 62 10.42 -6.86 12.45
N LYS A 63 10.09 -6.74 13.74
CA LYS A 63 10.63 -7.57 14.82
C LYS A 63 9.48 -8.12 15.66
N GLY A 64 9.36 -9.45 15.74
CA GLY A 64 8.36 -10.10 16.58
C GLY A 64 6.91 -9.77 16.24
N GLY A 65 6.60 -9.49 14.96
CA GLY A 65 5.25 -9.11 14.54
C GLY A 65 4.96 -7.61 14.64
N GLN A 66 5.91 -6.82 15.14
CA GLN A 66 5.77 -5.37 15.24
C GLN A 66 6.51 -4.70 14.09
N TYR A 67 5.77 -3.87 13.36
CA TYR A 67 6.32 -2.95 12.38
C TYR A 67 6.78 -1.66 13.08
N GLY A 68 7.98 -1.19 12.74
CA GLY A 68 8.52 0.06 13.24
C GLY A 68 9.46 0.69 12.21
N PHE A 69 9.76 1.98 12.37
CA PHE A 69 10.65 2.69 11.46
C PHE A 69 11.41 3.79 12.19
N GLU A 70 12.56 4.17 11.64
CA GLU A 70 13.36 5.31 12.06
C GLU A 70 13.48 6.31 10.90
N ARG A 71 13.37 7.61 11.18
CA ARG A 71 13.48 8.71 10.22
C ARG A 71 14.86 9.37 10.28
N GLY A 72 15.22 10.09 9.22
CA GLY A 72 16.49 10.81 9.13
C GLY A 72 17.72 9.91 9.10
N VAL A 73 17.56 8.63 8.73
CA VAL A 73 18.67 7.67 8.69
C VAL A 73 19.57 8.01 7.50
N PRO A 74 20.87 8.34 7.71
CA PRO A 74 21.73 8.82 6.62
C PRO A 74 21.80 7.89 5.43
N ASP A 75 21.87 6.58 5.66
CA ASP A 75 21.90 5.55 4.62
C ASP A 75 20.53 4.86 4.41
N GLY A 76 19.46 5.47 4.94
CA GLY A 76 18.09 5.00 4.80
C GLY A 76 17.54 5.16 3.38
N GLN A 77 16.39 4.53 3.15
CA GLN A 77 15.67 4.62 1.87
C GLN A 77 14.76 5.85 1.85
N TRP A 78 14.69 6.53 0.70
CA TRP A 78 13.74 7.62 0.54
C TRP A 78 12.30 7.10 0.62
N CYS A 79 11.51 7.70 1.51
CA CYS A 79 10.14 7.34 1.78
C CYS A 79 9.28 8.61 1.90
N ASP A 80 8.04 8.50 1.48
CA ASP A 80 7.00 9.47 1.82
C ASP A 80 6.39 9.06 3.16
N VAL A 81 6.40 9.97 4.13
CA VAL A 81 5.86 9.79 5.48
C VAL A 81 4.62 10.67 5.60
N TRP A 82 3.47 10.04 5.83
CA TRP A 82 2.24 10.72 6.18
C TRP A 82 2.30 11.15 7.64
N VAL A 83 2.11 12.43 7.90
CA VAL A 83 2.24 13.04 9.24
C VAL A 83 0.94 13.77 9.59
N TYR A 84 0.40 13.47 10.75
CA TYR A 84 -0.73 14.19 11.34
C TYR A 84 -0.63 14.17 12.85
N GLU A 85 -0.53 15.34 13.46
CA GLU A 85 -0.28 15.50 14.90
C GLU A 85 0.93 14.66 15.36
N ASP A 86 0.74 13.67 16.24
CA ASP A 86 1.77 12.75 16.74
C ASP A 86 1.87 11.44 15.93
N LEU A 87 1.02 11.26 14.93
CA LEU A 87 1.04 10.09 14.06
C LEU A 87 1.97 10.32 12.86
N GLU A 88 2.89 9.38 12.69
CA GLU A 88 3.77 9.29 11.54
C GLU A 88 3.67 7.89 10.94
N MET A 89 3.40 7.82 9.64
CA MET A 89 3.20 6.56 8.92
C MET A 89 4.02 6.56 7.62
N PRO A 90 4.99 5.64 7.47
CA PRO A 90 5.70 5.48 6.19
C PRO A 90 4.77 4.84 5.16
N THR A 91 4.68 5.41 3.96
CA THR A 91 3.74 4.97 2.91
C THR A 91 4.42 4.57 1.59
N GLY A 92 5.76 4.58 1.51
CA GLY A 92 6.51 4.32 0.28
C GLY A 92 7.86 3.66 0.47
#